data_AF-A0A956K017-F1
#
_entry.id   AF-A0A956K017-F1
#
_cell.length_a   1.000
_cell.length_b   1.000
_cell.length_c   1.000
_cell.angle_alpha   90.00
_cell.angle_beta   90.00
_cell.angle_gamma   90.00
#
_symmetry.space_group_name_H-M   'P 1'
#
loop_
_entity.id
_entity.type
_entity.pdbx_description
1 polymer ?
#
loop_
_entity_poly.entity_id
_entity_poly.type
_entity_poly.pdbx_seq_one_letter_code
_entity_poly.pdbx_strand_id
1 'polypeptide(L)'
;MSKRRVPGPGWPLLAASALAMAVACASSKAGSGDPDGGPVDAAVYDAENPCANVTCDGLAYCDDTGTCQPYPECTPPPDAGVGDDAGVNPEPGTGTCPDGQVCRNGVCLPDDQDFDHDGYPASSDCDETNGMIHPGAPEICNGLDDDCQFGVDNGDPVALCENDPTGSVCENGSCGCLPGTFDLDPTIPNCECVAAPLLEQGTTCADAIDVGDLFDSGQMATVTGNLVPMGRRTWYRFRGGDLPDTTCDNLHVRAWLADNPGDQFRIGVARGACDENLVADLTDYEWATDFRASINGTLSGECPCTAAGGTPQQNVSTCADDSAYYYVVVERTSGVLTCDSYQIELSNGVYDTP
;
A
#
# COMPACT_ATOMS: atom_id res chain seq x y z
N MET A 1 -50.64 23.06 4.76
CA MET A 1 -50.38 23.75 3.48
C MET A 1 -49.53 22.80 2.64
N SER A 2 -50.06 21.77 1.97
CA SER A 2 -50.83 21.73 0.71
C SER A 2 -50.17 22.42 -0.49
N LYS A 3 -49.97 21.61 -1.55
CA LYS A 3 -49.68 21.90 -2.98
C LYS A 3 -48.18 21.94 -3.34
N ARG A 4 -47.68 21.25 -4.38
CA ARG A 4 -48.32 20.57 -5.54
C ARG A 4 -47.29 19.63 -6.20
N ARG A 5 -47.67 18.38 -6.49
CA ARG A 5 -47.11 17.58 -7.60
C ARG A 5 -47.87 17.95 -8.88
N VAL A 6 -47.16 18.07 -10.00
CA VAL A 6 -47.71 18.13 -11.36
C VAL A 6 -46.80 17.29 -12.29
N PRO A 7 -47.34 16.56 -13.30
CA PRO A 7 -46.70 15.40 -13.92
C PRO A 7 -46.25 15.59 -15.38
N GLY A 8 -45.36 14.69 -15.84
CA GLY A 8 -45.17 14.27 -17.25
C GLY A 8 -44.46 15.26 -18.19
N PRO A 9 -43.82 14.81 -19.30
CA PRO A 9 -44.28 13.69 -20.13
C PRO A 9 -43.25 12.57 -20.38
N GLY A 10 -43.77 11.35 -20.51
CA GLY A 10 -43.03 10.16 -20.88
C GLY A 10 -42.57 10.17 -22.33
N TRP A 11 -41.40 9.56 -22.55
CA TRP A 11 -40.84 9.20 -23.85
C TRP A 11 -40.38 7.72 -23.76
N PRO A 12 -40.44 6.98 -24.87
CA PRO A 12 -40.77 5.56 -24.86
C PRO A 12 -39.56 4.66 -24.58
N LEU A 13 -39.85 3.50 -23.98
CA LEU A 13 -38.97 2.34 -23.95
C LEU A 13 -38.64 1.92 -25.39
N LEU A 14 -37.42 2.23 -25.83
CA LEU A 14 -36.80 1.63 -27.00
C LEU A 14 -36.28 0.25 -26.58
N ALA A 15 -36.93 -0.78 -27.10
CA ALA A 15 -36.44 -2.14 -27.05
C ALA A 15 -35.06 -2.20 -27.75
N ALA A 16 -34.04 -2.63 -27.01
CA ALA A 16 -32.76 -3.02 -27.58
C ALA A 16 -33.00 -4.28 -28.43
N SER A 17 -33.09 -4.07 -29.75
CA SER A 17 -33.07 -5.15 -30.72
C SER A 17 -31.63 -5.63 -30.80
N ALA A 18 -31.34 -6.80 -30.23
CA ALA A 18 -30.09 -7.52 -30.47
C ALA A 18 -30.06 -7.91 -31.95
N LEU A 19 -29.37 -7.11 -32.76
CA LEU A 19 -29.02 -7.45 -34.13
C LEU A 19 -27.75 -8.29 -34.04
N ALA A 20 -27.91 -9.61 -33.96
CA ALA A 20 -26.82 -10.55 -34.18
C ALA A 20 -26.39 -10.39 -35.63
N MET A 21 -25.31 -9.64 -35.85
CA MET A 21 -24.66 -9.50 -37.13
C MET A 21 -23.79 -10.75 -37.28
N ALA A 22 -24.37 -11.82 -37.84
CA ALA A 22 -23.61 -12.98 -38.27
C ALA A 22 -22.66 -12.52 -39.38
N VAL A 23 -21.42 -12.23 -39.01
CA VAL A 23 -20.31 -12.04 -39.95
C VAL A 23 -19.99 -13.43 -40.48
N ALA A 24 -20.34 -13.66 -41.74
CA ALA A 24 -19.97 -14.87 -42.45
C ALA A 24 -18.43 -14.88 -42.61
N CYS A 25 -17.77 -15.81 -41.92
CA CYS A 25 -16.36 -16.10 -42.16
C CYS A 25 -16.27 -16.87 -43.49
N ALA A 26 -15.80 -16.21 -44.54
CA ALA A 26 -15.50 -16.85 -45.82
C ALA A 26 -14.05 -17.35 -45.79
N SER A 27 -13.84 -18.58 -45.32
CA SER A 27 -12.54 -19.25 -45.46
C SER A 27 -12.38 -19.74 -46.90
N SER A 28 -11.61 -18.97 -47.69
CA SER A 28 -11.07 -19.42 -48.96
C SER A 28 -9.82 -20.27 -48.74
N LYS A 29 -9.82 -21.54 -49.19
CA LYS A 29 -8.61 -22.16 -49.77
C LYS A 29 -8.91 -23.43 -50.58
N ALA A 30 -8.72 -23.26 -51.89
CA ALA A 30 -8.03 -24.16 -52.82
C ALA A 30 -8.37 -25.66 -52.79
N GLY A 31 -9.42 -26.05 -53.52
CA GLY A 31 -9.55 -27.40 -54.07
C GLY A 31 -8.73 -27.52 -55.36
N SER A 32 -7.80 -28.48 -55.41
CA SER A 32 -7.18 -28.98 -56.63
C SER A 32 -8.25 -29.52 -57.58
N GLY A 33 -8.23 -29.07 -58.84
CA GLY A 33 -9.26 -29.37 -59.84
C GLY A 33 -9.39 -30.84 -60.21
N ASP A 34 -10.64 -31.27 -60.36
CA ASP A 34 -11.06 -32.47 -61.10
C ASP A 34 -11.76 -31.99 -62.40
N PRO A 35 -11.35 -32.43 -63.62
CA PRO A 35 -11.65 -31.73 -64.86
C PRO A 35 -12.83 -32.31 -65.65
N ASP A 36 -13.94 -32.70 -65.01
CA ASP A 36 -15.16 -33.10 -65.74
C ASP A 36 -16.38 -32.26 -65.31
N GLY A 37 -16.71 -31.30 -66.18
CA GLY A 37 -17.84 -30.39 -66.01
C GLY A 37 -19.19 -31.09 -66.16
N GLY A 38 -19.96 -31.11 -65.07
CA GLY A 38 -21.40 -31.34 -65.05
C GLY A 38 -22.08 -30.34 -64.09
N PRO A 39 -23.34 -29.95 -64.33
CA PRO A 39 -24.01 -28.92 -63.54
C PRO A 39 -24.27 -29.43 -62.12
N VAL A 40 -23.83 -28.68 -61.10
CA VAL A 40 -24.07 -29.02 -59.69
C VAL A 40 -25.49 -28.63 -59.27
N ASP A 41 -26.28 -29.62 -58.89
CA ASP A 41 -27.60 -29.47 -58.27
C ASP A 41 -27.47 -28.86 -56.86
N ALA A 42 -28.35 -27.94 -56.54
CA ALA A 42 -28.46 -27.36 -55.21
C ALA A 42 -29.09 -28.39 -54.24
N ALA A 43 -28.49 -28.50 -53.05
CA ALA A 43 -28.86 -29.35 -51.91
C ALA A 43 -28.38 -30.82 -51.98
N VAL A 44 -27.07 -31.01 -51.94
CA VAL A 44 -26.48 -32.15 -51.22
C VAL A 44 -26.25 -31.67 -49.78
N TYR A 45 -26.91 -32.30 -48.81
CA TYR A 45 -26.42 -32.28 -47.43
C TYR A 45 -25.06 -32.98 -47.51
N ASP A 46 -23.95 -32.23 -47.44
CA ASP A 46 -22.61 -32.82 -47.44
C ASP A 46 -22.45 -33.66 -46.17
N ALA A 47 -22.76 -34.95 -46.29
CA ALA A 47 -22.34 -35.97 -45.34
C ALA A 47 -20.80 -36.15 -45.33
N GLU A 48 -20.07 -35.35 -46.13
CA GLU A 48 -18.63 -35.36 -46.29
C GLU A 48 -17.91 -34.29 -45.46
N ASN A 49 -18.62 -33.32 -44.88
CA ASN A 49 -18.05 -32.37 -43.90
C ASN A 49 -19.05 -32.04 -42.79
N PRO A 50 -19.08 -32.84 -41.70
CA PRO A 50 -20.02 -32.65 -40.59
C PRO A 50 -19.77 -31.35 -39.80
N CYS A 51 -18.65 -30.66 -40.03
CA CYS A 51 -18.30 -29.38 -39.41
C CYS A 51 -18.65 -28.15 -40.26
N ALA A 52 -19.22 -28.32 -41.47
CA ALA A 52 -19.47 -27.22 -42.40
C ALA A 52 -20.34 -26.07 -41.84
N ASN A 53 -21.14 -26.33 -40.80
CA ASN A 53 -21.97 -25.33 -40.12
C ASN A 53 -21.87 -25.43 -38.59
N VAL A 54 -20.77 -25.97 -38.06
CA VAL A 54 -20.54 -26.10 -36.61
C VAL A 54 -19.49 -25.08 -36.20
N THR A 55 -19.85 -24.20 -35.28
CA THR A 55 -18.92 -23.31 -34.58
C THR A 55 -18.87 -23.78 -33.13
N CYS A 56 -17.68 -24.04 -32.62
CA CYS A 56 -17.47 -24.44 -31.24
C CYS A 56 -17.11 -23.21 -30.42
N ASP A 57 -17.74 -23.06 -29.25
CA ASP A 57 -17.46 -21.97 -28.32
C ASP A 57 -16.23 -22.31 -27.46
N GLY A 58 -15.40 -21.29 -27.19
CA GLY A 58 -14.18 -21.44 -26.40
C GLY A 58 -13.08 -22.23 -27.12
N LEU A 59 -12.14 -22.77 -26.35
CA LEU A 59 -11.02 -23.58 -26.86
C LEU A 59 -11.48 -25.01 -27.22
N ALA A 60 -12.30 -25.14 -28.26
CA ALA A 60 -12.83 -26.40 -28.75
C ALA A 60 -12.83 -26.46 -30.28
N TYR A 61 -12.69 -27.67 -30.83
CA TYR A 61 -12.73 -27.94 -32.26
C TYR A 61 -13.86 -28.91 -32.62
N CYS A 62 -14.36 -28.83 -33.85
CA CYS A 62 -15.35 -29.78 -34.36
C CYS A 62 -14.64 -31.03 -34.88
N ASP A 63 -15.02 -32.20 -34.37
CA ASP A 63 -14.49 -33.50 -34.81
C ASP A 63 -15.21 -34.06 -36.05
N ASP A 64 -14.70 -35.17 -36.58
CA ASP A 64 -15.28 -35.85 -37.76
C ASP A 64 -16.71 -36.37 -37.56
N THR A 65 -17.29 -36.21 -36.36
CA THR A 65 -18.69 -36.55 -36.06
C THR A 65 -19.60 -35.32 -36.07
N GLY A 66 -19.05 -34.12 -36.24
CA GLY A 66 -19.79 -32.86 -36.12
C GLY A 66 -19.98 -32.42 -34.68
N THR A 67 -19.20 -32.97 -33.73
CA THR A 67 -19.31 -32.68 -32.31
C THR A 67 -18.15 -31.81 -31.86
N CYS A 68 -18.42 -30.80 -31.03
CA CYS A 68 -17.36 -30.00 -30.42
C CYS A 68 -16.63 -30.78 -29.33
N GLN A 69 -15.32 -30.92 -29.49
CA GLN A 69 -14.41 -31.51 -28.53
C GLN A 69 -13.46 -30.44 -27.99
N PRO A 70 -13.15 -30.44 -26.69
CA PRO A 70 -12.11 -29.57 -26.17
C PRO A 70 -10.75 -29.96 -26.78
N TYR A 71 -9.87 -28.97 -26.96
CA TYR A 71 -8.48 -29.26 -27.28
C TYR A 71 -7.80 -30.06 -26.15
N PRO A 72 -6.82 -30.92 -26.47
CA PRO A 72 -6.17 -31.75 -25.48
C PRO A 72 -5.33 -30.90 -24.50
N GLU A 73 -5.22 -31.36 -23.26
CA GLU A 73 -4.36 -30.75 -22.24
C GLU A 73 -2.87 -30.91 -22.60
N CYS A 74 -2.05 -29.93 -22.24
CA CYS A 74 -0.60 -30.04 -22.41
C CYS A 74 -0.02 -31.17 -21.57
N THR A 75 1.00 -31.87 -22.08
CA THR A 75 1.75 -32.80 -21.24
C THR A 75 2.73 -32.02 -20.35
N PRO A 76 2.66 -32.15 -19.01
CA PRO A 76 3.56 -31.42 -18.11
C PRO A 76 5.01 -31.87 -18.33
N PRO A 77 5.98 -30.97 -18.11
CA PRO A 77 7.39 -31.31 -18.28
C PRO A 77 7.82 -32.38 -17.25
N PRO A 78 8.82 -33.24 -17.58
CA PRO A 78 9.21 -34.38 -16.75
C PRO A 78 9.70 -34.04 -15.32
N ASP A 79 9.98 -32.77 -15.02
CA ASP A 79 10.51 -32.28 -13.74
C ASP A 79 9.53 -31.34 -12.97
N ALA A 80 8.22 -31.39 -13.23
CA ALA A 80 7.21 -30.62 -12.47
C ALA A 80 6.94 -31.16 -11.05
N GLY A 81 8.01 -31.50 -10.30
CA GLY A 81 7.97 -32.02 -8.95
C GLY A 81 8.89 -31.27 -8.00
N VAL A 82 8.26 -30.61 -7.01
CA VAL A 82 8.79 -30.12 -5.71
C VAL A 82 9.79 -28.94 -5.75
N GLY A 83 9.24 -27.74 -5.98
CA GLY A 83 9.74 -26.47 -5.43
C GLY A 83 8.64 -25.84 -4.57
N ASP A 84 9.00 -25.30 -3.43
CA ASP A 84 8.16 -24.77 -2.36
C ASP A 84 7.51 -23.40 -2.62
N ASP A 85 7.60 -22.88 -3.85
CA ASP A 85 6.85 -21.70 -4.29
C ASP A 85 5.47 -22.06 -4.83
N ALA A 86 4.59 -22.46 -3.92
CA ALA A 86 3.15 -22.65 -4.18
C ALA A 86 2.41 -21.29 -4.32
N GLY A 87 2.92 -20.39 -5.16
CA GLY A 87 2.38 -19.05 -5.36
C GLY A 87 2.63 -18.43 -6.74
N VAL A 88 3.44 -19.07 -7.60
CA VAL A 88 3.57 -18.64 -9.00
C VAL A 88 2.81 -19.65 -9.84
N ASN A 89 1.80 -19.19 -10.59
CA ASN A 89 1.17 -19.98 -11.64
C ASN A 89 2.31 -20.59 -12.49
N PRO A 90 2.32 -21.91 -12.78
CA PRO A 90 3.32 -22.46 -13.69
C PRO A 90 3.26 -21.63 -14.98
N GLU A 91 4.41 -21.12 -15.43
CA GLU A 91 4.53 -20.28 -16.64
C GLU A 91 3.55 -20.75 -17.73
N PRO A 92 2.75 -19.84 -18.33
CA PRO A 92 1.91 -20.18 -19.47
C PRO A 92 2.79 -20.79 -20.57
N GLY A 93 2.60 -22.08 -20.85
CA GLY A 93 3.30 -22.76 -21.95
C GLY A 93 4.45 -23.70 -21.59
N THR A 94 4.63 -24.08 -20.31
CA THR A 94 5.68 -25.04 -19.90
C THR A 94 5.41 -26.52 -20.26
N GLY A 95 4.23 -26.82 -20.82
CA GLY A 95 3.88 -28.18 -21.27
C GLY A 95 4.29 -28.45 -22.72
N THR A 96 4.55 -29.72 -23.05
CA THR A 96 4.79 -30.15 -24.43
C THR A 96 3.48 -30.46 -25.13
N CYS A 97 3.40 -30.14 -26.42
CA CYS A 97 2.29 -30.46 -27.30
C CYS A 97 2.79 -31.18 -28.57
N PRO A 98 1.92 -31.89 -29.31
CA PRO A 98 2.25 -32.44 -30.63
C PRO A 98 2.79 -31.39 -31.60
N ASP A 99 3.53 -31.84 -32.64
CA ASP A 99 4.07 -30.95 -33.67
C ASP A 99 2.96 -30.08 -34.32
N GLY A 100 3.21 -28.78 -34.43
CA GLY A 100 2.25 -27.79 -34.94
C GLY A 100 1.25 -27.27 -33.90
N GLN A 101 1.46 -27.58 -32.62
CA GLN A 101 0.68 -27.04 -31.51
C GLN A 101 1.59 -26.40 -30.47
N VAL A 102 1.03 -25.41 -29.78
CA VAL A 102 1.67 -24.72 -28.66
C VAL A 102 0.82 -24.88 -27.41
N CYS A 103 1.49 -24.97 -26.27
CA CYS A 103 0.80 -25.00 -24.99
C CYS A 103 0.42 -23.57 -24.57
N ARG A 104 -0.88 -23.33 -24.36
CA ARG A 104 -1.43 -22.06 -23.86
C ARG A 104 -2.51 -22.36 -22.84
N ASN A 105 -2.45 -21.72 -21.66
CA ASN A 105 -3.38 -21.96 -20.56
C ASN A 105 -3.61 -23.45 -20.22
N GLY A 106 -2.58 -24.29 -20.39
CA GLY A 106 -2.66 -25.74 -20.13
C GLY A 106 -3.33 -26.57 -21.24
N VAL A 107 -3.60 -25.98 -22.39
CA VAL A 107 -4.25 -26.60 -23.56
C VAL A 107 -3.33 -26.54 -24.78
N CYS A 108 -3.31 -27.59 -25.60
CA CYS A 108 -2.57 -27.63 -26.86
C CYS A 108 -3.40 -27.06 -28.00
N LEU A 109 -3.07 -25.84 -28.41
CA LEU A 109 -3.74 -25.10 -29.48
C LEU A 109 -2.91 -25.17 -30.77
N PRO A 110 -3.53 -25.21 -31.96
CA PRO A 110 -2.84 -25.01 -33.23
C PRO A 110 -2.07 -23.70 -33.24
N ASP A 111 -0.80 -23.73 -33.66
CA ASP A 111 0.12 -22.59 -33.54
C ASP A 111 -0.22 -21.41 -34.48
N ASP A 112 -1.04 -21.63 -35.50
CA ASP A 112 -1.42 -20.69 -36.55
C ASP A 112 -2.83 -20.11 -36.41
N GLN A 113 -3.58 -20.53 -35.38
CA GLN A 113 -4.94 -20.06 -35.12
C GLN A 113 -4.95 -18.95 -34.06
N ASP A 114 -5.88 -18.03 -34.25
CA ASP A 114 -6.18 -16.87 -33.41
C ASP A 114 -7.61 -17.08 -32.90
N PHE A 115 -7.76 -17.43 -31.61
CA PHE A 115 -9.02 -17.87 -31.02
C PHE A 115 -9.85 -16.72 -30.43
N ASP A 116 -9.23 -15.61 -30.04
CA ASP A 116 -9.91 -14.45 -29.47
C ASP A 116 -10.03 -13.25 -30.42
N HIS A 117 -9.45 -13.36 -31.61
CA HIS A 117 -9.49 -12.42 -32.72
C HIS A 117 -8.83 -11.07 -32.44
N ASP A 118 -7.75 -11.06 -31.66
CA ASP A 118 -6.89 -9.90 -31.44
C ASP A 118 -5.91 -9.64 -32.61
N GLY A 119 -5.78 -10.59 -33.53
CA GLY A 119 -4.89 -10.55 -34.68
C GLY A 119 -3.54 -11.25 -34.49
N TYR A 120 -3.34 -11.92 -33.35
CA TYR A 120 -2.17 -12.70 -33.01
C TYR A 120 -2.53 -14.19 -32.90
N PRO A 121 -1.78 -15.08 -33.57
CA PRO A 121 -2.01 -16.51 -33.42
C PRO A 121 -1.35 -17.06 -32.15
N ALA A 122 -1.76 -18.26 -31.75
CA ALA A 122 -1.30 -18.95 -30.54
C ALA A 122 0.21 -19.09 -30.45
N SER A 123 0.92 -19.17 -31.58
CA SER A 123 2.39 -19.17 -31.59
C SER A 123 3.02 -17.96 -30.92
N SER A 124 2.35 -16.81 -30.90
CA SER A 124 2.84 -15.55 -30.33
C SER A 124 1.99 -15.00 -29.19
N ASP A 125 0.68 -15.26 -29.15
CA ASP A 125 -0.17 -14.82 -28.05
C ASP A 125 -0.10 -15.77 -26.85
N CYS A 126 -0.06 -15.20 -25.65
CA CYS A 126 0.05 -15.89 -24.38
C CYS A 126 -1.31 -16.23 -23.75
N ASP A 127 -2.42 -15.56 -24.13
CA ASP A 127 -3.77 -15.84 -23.63
C ASP A 127 -4.86 -15.74 -24.72
N GLU A 128 -5.01 -16.83 -25.46
CA GLU A 128 -6.00 -17.06 -26.54
C GLU A 128 -7.48 -17.05 -26.12
N THR A 129 -7.79 -16.58 -24.91
CA THR A 129 -9.15 -16.41 -24.41
C THR A 129 -9.49 -14.95 -24.14
N ASN A 130 -8.53 -14.04 -24.30
CA ASN A 130 -8.66 -12.65 -23.92
C ASN A 130 -7.90 -11.74 -24.89
N GLY A 131 -8.58 -11.25 -25.92
CA GLY A 131 -7.95 -10.40 -26.94
C GLY A 131 -7.52 -8.99 -26.48
N MET A 132 -7.45 -8.74 -25.17
CA MET A 132 -6.74 -7.61 -24.57
C MET A 132 -5.32 -7.96 -24.14
N ILE A 133 -4.99 -9.24 -24.01
CA ILE A 133 -3.67 -9.79 -23.69
C ILE A 133 -3.09 -10.30 -24.98
N HIS A 134 -2.02 -9.67 -25.46
CA HIS A 134 -1.44 -9.99 -26.75
C HIS A 134 -0.06 -9.35 -26.90
N PRO A 135 0.77 -9.80 -27.86
CA PRO A 135 2.07 -9.19 -28.11
C PRO A 135 2.00 -7.66 -28.28
N GLY A 136 2.70 -6.94 -27.40
CA GLY A 136 2.76 -5.48 -27.41
C GLY A 136 1.48 -4.76 -26.98
N ALA A 137 0.56 -5.44 -26.28
CA ALA A 137 -0.51 -4.76 -25.55
C ALA A 137 0.08 -3.81 -24.46
N PRO A 138 -0.65 -2.78 -24.02
CA PRO A 138 -0.23 -2.00 -22.86
C PRO A 138 -0.38 -2.81 -21.57
N GLU A 139 0.69 -2.87 -20.78
CA GLU A 139 0.66 -3.41 -19.42
C GLU A 139 -0.33 -2.65 -18.52
N ILE A 140 -1.08 -3.40 -17.72
CA ILE A 140 -2.01 -2.91 -16.69
C ILE A 140 -1.62 -3.58 -15.38
N CYS A 141 -1.66 -2.84 -14.26
CA CYS A 141 -1.41 -3.42 -12.94
C CYS A 141 -2.53 -4.38 -12.51
N ASN A 142 -2.48 -5.63 -12.96
CA ASN A 142 -3.51 -6.64 -12.75
C ASN A 142 -2.94 -8.02 -12.37
N GLY A 143 -1.61 -8.14 -12.32
CA GLY A 143 -0.93 -9.40 -11.98
C GLY A 143 -0.84 -10.39 -13.14
N LEU A 144 -1.07 -9.93 -14.37
CA LEU A 144 -0.96 -10.68 -15.62
C LEU A 144 0.18 -10.08 -16.48
N ASP A 145 0.61 -10.85 -17.47
CA ASP A 145 1.54 -10.43 -18.52
C ASP A 145 0.68 -10.03 -19.72
N ASP A 146 0.27 -8.76 -19.80
CA ASP A 146 -0.69 -8.32 -20.82
C ASP A 146 -0.01 -8.23 -22.20
N ASP A 147 1.30 -7.93 -22.24
CA ASP A 147 2.04 -7.70 -23.49
C ASP A 147 2.76 -8.93 -24.05
N CYS A 148 2.62 -10.08 -23.37
CA CYS A 148 3.22 -11.37 -23.67
C CYS A 148 4.75 -11.35 -23.81
N GLN A 149 5.45 -10.53 -23.02
CA GLN A 149 6.91 -10.46 -22.99
C GLN A 149 7.55 -11.17 -21.79
N PHE A 150 6.82 -12.09 -21.15
CA PHE A 150 7.27 -12.89 -20.01
C PHE A 150 7.60 -12.05 -18.78
N GLY A 151 6.86 -10.96 -18.57
CA GLY A 151 7.01 -10.12 -17.39
C GLY A 151 5.66 -9.57 -16.93
N VAL A 152 5.16 -10.09 -15.83
CA VAL A 152 3.95 -9.59 -15.17
C VAL A 152 4.15 -8.16 -14.68
N ASP A 153 3.21 -7.28 -15.01
CA ASP A 153 3.20 -5.86 -14.63
C ASP A 153 4.56 -5.16 -14.86
N ASN A 154 5.27 -5.50 -15.94
CA ASN A 154 6.69 -5.15 -16.13
C ASN A 154 6.94 -3.69 -16.59
N GLY A 155 5.88 -2.90 -16.74
CA GLY A 155 5.92 -1.49 -17.09
C GLY A 155 6.56 -0.60 -16.01
N ASP A 156 6.59 0.71 -16.23
CA ASP A 156 6.94 1.66 -15.17
C ASP A 156 5.88 1.58 -14.06
N PRO A 157 6.22 1.15 -12.83
CA PRO A 157 5.23 0.92 -11.77
C PRO A 157 4.38 2.16 -11.47
N VAL A 158 4.93 3.36 -11.67
CA VAL A 158 4.18 4.61 -11.48
C VAL A 158 3.20 4.86 -12.62
N ALA A 159 3.61 4.59 -13.86
CA ALA A 159 2.76 4.78 -15.04
C ALA A 159 1.57 3.81 -15.05
N LEU A 160 1.76 2.58 -14.57
CA LEU A 160 0.69 1.57 -14.46
C LEU A 160 -0.47 2.01 -13.55
N CYS A 161 -0.21 2.95 -12.63
CA CYS A 161 -1.17 3.43 -11.64
C CYS A 161 -1.42 4.94 -11.70
N GLU A 162 -1.03 5.64 -12.77
CA GLU A 162 -1.12 7.11 -12.85
C GLU A 162 -2.56 7.65 -12.67
N ASN A 163 -3.57 6.84 -13.01
CA ASN A 163 -4.98 7.19 -12.90
C ASN A 163 -5.73 6.38 -11.84
N ASP A 164 -5.02 5.57 -11.06
CA ASP A 164 -5.65 4.77 -10.02
C ASP A 164 -5.92 5.64 -8.77
N PRO A 165 -7.16 5.68 -8.26
CA PRO A 165 -7.48 6.51 -7.11
C PRO A 165 -6.85 5.99 -5.81
N THR A 166 -6.49 4.70 -5.74
CA THR A 166 -6.02 3.99 -4.54
C THR A 166 -4.50 3.85 -4.45
N GLY A 167 -3.76 4.28 -5.47
CA GLY A 167 -2.32 4.05 -5.48
C GLY A 167 -1.55 4.86 -6.52
N SER A 168 -0.24 4.97 -6.32
CA SER A 168 0.69 5.60 -7.25
C SER A 168 1.76 4.64 -7.76
N VAL A 169 1.78 3.39 -7.30
CA VAL A 169 2.68 2.34 -7.78
C VAL A 169 1.99 0.99 -7.88
N CYS A 170 2.32 0.23 -8.91
CA CYS A 170 1.91 -1.15 -9.05
C CYS A 170 2.76 -2.07 -8.17
N GLU A 171 2.13 -2.84 -7.29
CA GLU A 171 2.80 -3.86 -6.48
C GLU A 171 1.91 -5.12 -6.40
N ASN A 172 2.42 -6.26 -6.89
CA ASN A 172 1.72 -7.54 -6.93
C ASN A 172 0.33 -7.48 -7.60
N GLY A 173 0.22 -6.87 -8.78
CA GLY A 173 -1.05 -6.80 -9.52
C GLY A 173 -2.11 -5.91 -8.89
N SER A 174 -1.72 -4.97 -8.02
CA SER A 174 -2.62 -3.97 -7.47
C SER A 174 -1.92 -2.62 -7.31
N CYS A 175 -2.64 -1.56 -7.65
CA CYS A 175 -2.19 -0.21 -7.41
C CYS A 175 -2.25 0.11 -5.92
N GLY A 176 -1.14 0.60 -5.38
CA GLY A 176 -1.00 0.97 -3.98
C GLY A 176 -0.06 2.14 -3.78
N CYS A 177 0.19 2.47 -2.52
CA CYS A 177 1.01 3.60 -2.15
C CYS A 177 2.51 3.29 -2.16
N LEU A 178 3.32 4.30 -2.47
CA LEU A 178 4.78 4.21 -2.35
C LEU A 178 5.14 3.84 -0.89
N PRO A 179 6.25 3.12 -0.66
CA PRO A 179 6.71 2.83 0.69
C PRO A 179 6.83 4.11 1.53
N GLY A 180 6.08 4.16 2.65
CA GLY A 180 6.02 5.34 3.52
C GLY A 180 4.91 6.33 3.18
N THR A 181 4.11 6.10 2.13
CA THR A 181 2.87 6.81 1.87
C THR A 181 1.66 5.90 2.06
N PHE A 182 0.51 6.48 2.38
CA PHE A 182 -0.70 5.74 2.74
C PHE A 182 -1.93 6.47 2.21
N ASP A 183 -2.87 5.69 1.69
CA ASP A 183 -4.25 6.08 1.41
C ASP A 183 -5.12 5.66 2.61
N LEU A 184 -5.59 6.64 3.37
CA LEU A 184 -6.45 6.45 4.54
C LEU A 184 -7.91 6.81 4.27
N ASP A 185 -8.17 7.60 3.23
CA ASP A 185 -9.48 7.99 2.77
C ASP A 185 -9.62 7.73 1.26
N PRO A 186 -10.25 6.61 0.85
CA PRO A 186 -10.38 6.25 -0.56
C PRO A 186 -11.30 7.19 -1.35
N THR A 187 -11.90 8.20 -0.71
CA THR A 187 -12.65 9.26 -1.38
C THR A 187 -11.76 10.43 -1.84
N ILE A 188 -10.54 10.51 -1.29
CA ILE A 188 -9.50 11.43 -1.72
C ILE A 188 -8.62 10.64 -2.69
N PRO A 189 -8.53 11.03 -3.97
CA PRO A 189 -7.63 10.34 -4.90
C PRO A 189 -6.19 10.52 -4.44
N ASN A 190 -5.34 9.52 -4.66
CA ASN A 190 -3.91 9.45 -4.33
C ASN A 190 -3.58 9.16 -2.86
N CYS A 191 -2.31 8.84 -2.60
CA CYS A 191 -1.78 8.60 -1.25
C CYS A 191 -1.61 9.91 -0.49
N GLU A 192 -2.62 10.27 0.30
CA GLU A 192 -2.70 11.59 0.92
C GLU A 192 -1.83 11.74 2.18
N CYS A 193 -1.41 10.63 2.79
CA CYS A 193 -0.54 10.67 3.97
C CYS A 193 0.88 10.23 3.64
N VAL A 194 1.87 11.03 4.05
CA VAL A 194 3.28 10.60 4.15
C VAL A 194 3.59 10.34 5.62
N ALA A 195 4.16 9.18 5.92
CA ALA A 195 4.58 8.83 7.28
C ALA A 195 5.61 9.83 7.81
N ALA A 196 5.31 10.43 8.97
CA ALA A 196 6.19 11.35 9.66
C ALA A 196 6.31 10.97 11.14
N PRO A 197 7.53 10.82 11.68
CA PRO A 197 8.83 10.70 10.99
C PRO A 197 8.88 9.52 9.99
N LEU A 198 9.99 9.31 9.26
CA LEU A 198 10.10 8.17 8.33
C LEU A 198 9.87 6.84 9.06
N LEU A 199 9.34 5.82 8.37
CA LEU A 199 8.90 4.55 8.99
C LEU A 199 9.98 3.88 9.85
N GLU A 200 11.25 3.99 9.46
CA GLU A 200 12.39 3.39 10.15
C GLU A 200 12.90 4.19 11.35
N GLN A 201 12.42 5.42 11.54
CA GLN A 201 12.92 6.32 12.60
C GLN A 201 12.11 6.18 13.88
N GLY A 202 12.80 6.11 15.02
CA GLY A 202 12.16 6.13 16.33
C GLY A 202 11.23 4.94 16.58
N THR A 203 11.44 3.82 15.89
CA THR A 203 10.58 2.62 15.98
C THR A 203 10.71 1.93 17.34
N THR A 204 11.87 2.07 17.96
CA THR A 204 12.18 1.56 19.29
C THR A 204 12.76 2.68 20.15
N CYS A 205 12.71 2.49 21.46
CA CYS A 205 13.34 3.41 22.39
C CYS A 205 14.88 3.42 22.27
N ALA A 206 15.50 2.32 21.82
CA ALA A 206 16.93 2.28 21.52
C ALA A 206 17.30 3.12 20.29
N ASP A 207 16.41 3.17 19.30
CA ASP A 207 16.54 3.94 18.05
C ASP A 207 15.78 5.26 18.09
N ALA A 208 15.56 5.80 19.30
CA ALA A 208 14.86 7.05 19.51
C ALA A 208 15.52 8.20 18.73
N ILE A 209 14.68 9.03 18.12
CA ILE A 209 15.13 10.18 17.33
C ILE A 209 15.75 11.21 18.27
N ASP A 210 17.04 11.49 18.07
CA ASP A 210 17.78 12.43 18.90
C ASP A 210 17.42 13.87 18.55
N VAL A 211 16.81 14.58 19.49
CA VAL A 211 16.46 16.00 19.41
C VAL A 211 17.64 16.89 19.84
N GLY A 212 18.58 16.32 20.60
CA GLY A 212 19.76 17.01 21.12
C GLY A 212 19.62 17.42 22.60
N ASP A 213 20.50 18.34 23.00
CA ASP A 213 20.57 18.84 24.38
C ASP A 213 19.72 20.11 24.53
N LEU A 214 18.86 20.10 25.55
CA LEU A 214 18.09 21.26 26.00
C LEU A 214 18.61 21.64 27.38
N PHE A 215 19.39 22.72 27.44
CA PHE A 215 19.88 23.28 28.70
C PHE A 215 18.80 24.15 29.36
N ASP A 216 18.83 24.15 30.68
CA ASP A 216 17.97 24.90 31.62
C ASP A 216 18.05 26.44 31.47
N SER A 217 18.90 26.94 30.57
CA SER A 217 18.93 28.35 30.10
C SER A 217 17.67 28.82 29.33
N GLY A 218 16.57 28.07 29.39
CA GLY A 218 15.31 28.37 28.69
C GLY A 218 15.28 27.89 27.23
N GLN A 219 15.83 26.70 26.95
CA GLN A 219 15.83 26.13 25.61
C GLN A 219 14.58 25.27 25.35
N MET A 220 14.15 25.25 24.08
CA MET A 220 13.05 24.42 23.62
C MET A 220 13.31 23.86 22.22
N ALA A 221 12.69 22.72 21.93
CA ALA A 221 12.59 22.10 20.63
C ALA A 221 11.16 21.63 20.38
N THR A 222 10.82 21.48 19.10
CA THR A 222 9.52 20.98 18.69
C THR A 222 9.72 19.79 17.77
N VAL A 223 8.96 18.73 18.02
CA VAL A 223 8.90 17.55 17.16
C VAL A 223 7.46 17.30 16.71
N THR A 224 7.31 16.76 15.51
CA THR A 224 6.01 16.50 14.90
C THR A 224 5.98 15.09 14.30
N GLY A 225 4.78 14.53 14.17
CA GLY A 225 4.55 13.25 13.49
C GLY A 225 3.07 12.92 13.40
N ASN A 226 2.70 11.89 12.64
CA ASN A 226 1.30 11.48 12.44
C ASN A 226 0.99 10.04 12.86
N LEU A 227 2.02 9.26 13.22
CA LEU A 227 1.92 7.84 13.59
C LEU A 227 1.13 7.01 12.57
N VAL A 228 1.36 7.25 11.28
CA VAL A 228 0.87 6.38 10.21
C VAL A 228 1.96 5.32 9.92
N PRO A 229 1.61 4.02 9.79
CA PRO A 229 0.27 3.41 9.85
C PRO A 229 -0.25 3.14 11.27
N MET A 230 -1.50 2.68 11.40
CA MET A 230 -2.12 2.37 12.70
C MET A 230 -1.27 1.42 13.55
N GLY A 231 -1.19 1.71 14.86
CA GLY A 231 -0.37 0.93 15.80
C GLY A 231 1.10 1.33 15.82
N ARG A 232 1.52 2.25 14.95
CA ARG A 232 2.86 2.83 14.99
C ARG A 232 3.05 3.68 16.25
N ARG A 233 4.27 3.61 16.77
CA ARG A 233 4.77 4.44 17.87
C ARG A 233 6.04 5.14 17.41
N THR A 234 6.34 6.29 17.98
CA THR A 234 7.59 7.01 17.68
C THR A 234 8.25 7.48 18.96
N TRP A 235 9.52 7.14 19.10
CA TRP A 235 10.38 7.49 20.21
C TRP A 235 11.27 8.68 19.84
N TYR A 236 11.34 9.64 20.75
CA TYR A 236 12.28 10.76 20.74
C TYR A 236 13.18 10.68 21.97
N ARG A 237 14.42 11.15 21.84
CA ARG A 237 15.34 11.31 22.95
C ARG A 237 15.86 12.74 22.96
N PHE A 238 15.97 13.31 24.15
CA PHE A 238 16.73 14.55 24.35
C PHE A 238 17.46 14.49 25.69
N ARG A 239 18.51 15.30 25.84
CA ARG A 239 19.15 15.49 27.14
C ARG A 239 18.60 16.77 27.77
N GLY A 240 17.93 16.65 28.90
CA GLY A 240 17.67 17.80 29.77
C GLY A 240 18.98 18.12 30.48
N GLY A 241 19.73 19.08 29.94
CA GLY A 241 21.01 19.49 30.47
C GLY A 241 20.84 20.47 31.62
N ASP A 242 21.54 20.18 32.70
CA ASP A 242 21.64 21.05 33.87
C ASP A 242 23.00 21.78 33.81
N LEU A 243 22.96 23.11 33.73
CA LEU A 243 24.16 23.93 33.71
C LEU A 243 24.65 24.19 35.14
N PRO A 244 25.96 24.38 35.36
CA PRO A 244 26.47 24.61 36.71
C PRO A 244 25.90 25.89 37.34
N ASP A 245 25.15 25.73 38.43
CA ASP A 245 24.55 26.84 39.18
C ASP A 245 25.20 27.10 40.54
N THR A 246 24.96 28.31 41.06
CA THR A 246 25.51 28.76 42.35
C THR A 246 24.50 29.43 43.27
N THR A 247 23.32 29.78 42.76
CA THR A 247 22.31 30.54 43.53
C THR A 247 20.89 30.04 43.35
N CYS A 248 20.53 29.58 42.15
CA CYS A 248 19.24 29.03 41.81
C CYS A 248 19.45 28.17 40.57
N ASP A 249 18.97 26.95 40.60
CA ASP A 249 18.88 26.04 39.46
C ASP A 249 17.50 26.24 38.79
N ASN A 250 17.47 26.36 37.46
CA ASN A 250 16.24 26.51 36.65
C ASN A 250 15.95 25.28 35.78
N LEU A 251 16.45 24.11 36.19
CA LEU A 251 16.19 22.85 35.54
C LEU A 251 14.73 22.47 35.72
N HIS A 252 13.96 22.71 34.67
CA HIS A 252 12.56 22.33 34.54
C HIS A 252 12.32 21.77 33.14
N VAL A 253 12.37 20.45 33.07
CA VAL A 253 12.11 19.68 31.86
C VAL A 253 10.62 19.47 31.68
N ARG A 254 10.11 19.77 30.49
CA ARG A 254 8.73 19.54 30.12
C ARG A 254 8.62 18.91 28.74
N ALA A 255 7.71 17.95 28.60
CA ALA A 255 7.27 17.39 27.32
C ALA A 255 5.76 17.56 27.23
N TRP A 256 5.30 18.40 26.30
CA TRP A 256 3.90 18.80 26.18
C TRP A 256 3.38 18.56 24.76
N LEU A 257 2.23 17.90 24.64
CA LEU A 257 1.46 17.82 23.39
C LEU A 257 0.83 19.19 23.10
N ALA A 258 1.59 20.04 22.41
CA ALA A 258 1.19 21.40 22.03
C ALA A 258 0.07 21.41 20.98
N ASP A 259 0.06 20.43 20.07
CA ASP A 259 -1.06 20.17 19.17
C ASP A 259 -1.43 18.68 19.23
N ASN A 260 -2.72 18.41 19.48
CA ASN A 260 -3.28 17.07 19.61
C ASN A 260 -4.64 17.01 18.91
N PRO A 261 -4.66 16.99 17.56
CA PRO A 261 -5.89 17.03 16.79
C PRO A 261 -6.78 15.85 17.16
N GLY A 262 -8.04 16.14 17.51
CA GLY A 262 -9.00 15.12 17.94
C GLY A 262 -8.72 14.44 19.28
N ASP A 263 -7.75 14.95 20.07
CA ASP A 263 -7.30 14.34 21.34
C ASP A 263 -6.88 12.86 21.21
N GLN A 264 -6.30 12.51 20.05
CA GLN A 264 -6.04 11.13 19.67
C GLN A 264 -4.67 10.59 20.10
N PHE A 265 -3.76 11.48 20.50
CA PHE A 265 -2.38 11.12 20.89
C PHE A 265 -2.16 11.20 22.40
N ARG A 266 -1.28 10.33 22.89
CA ARG A 266 -0.73 10.33 24.25
C ARG A 266 0.78 10.18 24.19
N ILE A 267 1.46 10.72 25.19
CA ILE A 267 2.89 10.55 25.38
C ILE A 267 3.17 9.68 26.59
N GLY A 268 4.31 8.99 26.54
CA GLY A 268 4.95 8.41 27.71
C GLY A 268 6.38 8.92 27.83
N VAL A 269 6.86 9.14 29.07
CA VAL A 269 8.20 9.67 29.32
C VAL A 269 8.96 8.78 30.30
N ALA A 270 10.15 8.36 29.91
CA ALA A 270 11.13 7.69 30.77
C ALA A 270 12.35 8.60 30.98
N ARG A 271 12.81 8.72 32.23
CA ARG A 271 13.99 9.53 32.61
C ARG A 271 15.18 8.63 32.95
N GLY A 272 16.35 9.01 32.48
CA GLY A 272 17.63 8.34 32.73
C GLY A 272 17.92 7.26 31.69
N ALA A 273 17.07 6.23 31.63
CA ALA A 273 17.24 5.11 30.73
C ALA A 273 15.95 4.76 30.00
N CYS A 274 16.15 4.05 28.89
CA CYS A 274 15.09 3.58 28.01
C CYS A 274 14.13 2.62 28.74
N ASP A 275 12.81 2.88 28.63
CA ASP A 275 11.72 2.10 29.23
C ASP A 275 11.76 1.93 30.78
N GLU A 276 12.76 2.49 31.45
CA GLU A 276 12.83 2.48 32.92
C GLU A 276 11.93 3.55 33.51
N ASN A 277 11.04 3.16 34.41
CA ASN A 277 10.09 4.06 35.07
C ASN A 277 9.24 4.89 34.08
N LEU A 278 8.90 4.30 32.93
CA LEU A 278 8.05 4.94 31.93
C LEU A 278 6.71 5.36 32.55
N VAL A 279 6.46 6.67 32.56
CA VAL A 279 5.16 7.23 32.94
C VAL A 279 4.38 7.47 31.65
N ALA A 280 3.33 6.68 31.43
CA ALA A 280 2.56 6.65 30.19
C ALA A 280 1.18 7.31 30.33
N ASP A 281 0.46 7.41 29.20
CA ASP A 281 -0.89 7.98 29.10
C ASP A 281 -0.97 9.44 29.57
N LEU A 282 0.00 10.25 29.14
CA LEU A 282 0.10 11.66 29.47
C LEU A 282 -0.20 12.53 28.23
N THR A 283 -0.53 13.79 28.47
CA THR A 283 -0.49 14.86 27.45
C THR A 283 0.49 15.98 27.82
N ASP A 284 0.96 15.95 29.06
CA ASP A 284 1.85 16.92 29.66
C ASP A 284 2.68 16.19 30.72
N TYR A 285 3.99 16.27 30.61
CA TYR A 285 4.94 15.73 31.55
C TYR A 285 5.86 16.85 32.01
N GLU A 286 5.99 17.03 33.31
CA GLU A 286 6.87 18.01 33.94
C GLU A 286 7.77 17.31 34.96
N TRP A 287 9.05 17.68 34.95
CA TRP A 287 10.02 17.31 35.96
C TRP A 287 10.96 18.49 36.20
N ALA A 288 11.08 18.91 37.44
CA ALA A 288 11.91 20.06 37.80
C ALA A 288 12.64 19.82 39.11
N THR A 289 13.74 20.53 39.31
CA THR A 289 14.47 20.67 40.57
C THR A 289 14.38 22.09 41.12
N ASP A 290 13.97 23.06 40.32
CA ASP A 290 13.90 24.50 40.61
C ASP A 290 12.86 24.94 41.66
N PHE A 291 12.23 24.02 42.40
CA PHE A 291 11.07 24.34 43.25
C PHE A 291 11.34 25.52 44.21
N ARG A 292 10.63 26.62 44.00
CA ARG A 292 10.83 27.92 44.67
C ARG A 292 10.23 28.05 46.08
N ALA A 293 9.91 26.88 46.67
CA ALA A 293 9.60 26.59 48.08
C ALA A 293 8.12 26.37 48.53
N SER A 294 7.98 25.51 49.55
CA SER A 294 7.19 25.71 50.74
C SER A 294 7.87 24.94 51.88
N ILE A 295 8.12 25.62 52.99
CA ILE A 295 8.66 25.04 54.21
C ILE A 295 7.52 25.11 55.25
N ASN A 296 7.12 23.95 55.78
CA ASN A 296 5.90 23.64 56.57
C ASN A 296 4.61 23.32 55.78
N GLY A 297 4.73 22.63 54.64
CA GLY A 297 3.61 22.08 53.85
C GLY A 297 4.07 21.59 52.47
N THR A 298 5.20 20.90 52.46
CA THR A 298 6.40 21.22 51.66
C THR A 298 6.35 21.06 50.12
N LEU A 299 7.01 21.99 49.44
CA LEU A 299 7.62 21.81 48.10
C LEU A 299 8.97 22.56 48.09
N SER A 300 10.13 21.95 48.32
CA SER A 300 11.42 22.70 48.29
C SER A 300 12.35 22.16 47.22
N GLY A 301 13.02 23.04 46.50
CA GLY A 301 13.90 22.73 45.37
C GLY A 301 15.26 23.39 45.51
N GLU A 302 16.01 23.40 44.41
CA GLU A 302 17.34 23.97 44.27
C GLU A 302 17.31 25.49 44.00
N CYS A 303 16.17 26.14 44.24
CA CYS A 303 16.05 27.59 44.20
C CYS A 303 15.45 28.16 45.50
N PRO A 304 16.26 28.76 46.40
CA PRO A 304 17.73 28.92 46.31
C PRO A 304 18.49 27.60 46.54
N CYS A 305 19.73 27.52 46.05
CA CYS A 305 20.68 26.43 46.32
C CYS A 305 22.06 26.96 46.77
N THR A 306 22.84 26.10 47.43
CA THR A 306 24.27 26.36 47.71
C THR A 306 25.15 25.75 46.64
N ALA A 307 26.16 26.48 46.17
CA ALA A 307 27.15 25.95 45.22
C ALA A 307 27.77 24.61 45.69
N ALA A 308 28.03 23.71 44.74
CA ALA A 308 28.68 22.42 45.00
C ALA A 308 30.01 22.61 45.74
N GLY A 309 30.14 21.99 46.93
CA GLY A 309 31.32 22.13 47.80
C GLY A 309 31.32 23.37 48.71
N GLY A 310 30.26 24.17 48.69
CA GLY A 310 30.03 25.27 49.62
C GLY A 310 29.64 24.81 51.03
N THR A 311 29.67 25.72 52.01
CA THR A 311 29.18 25.45 53.36
C THR A 311 27.68 25.18 53.31
N PRO A 312 27.18 24.02 53.79
CA PRO A 312 25.76 23.71 53.78
C PRO A 312 24.94 24.79 54.49
N GLN A 313 23.93 25.34 53.82
CA GLN A 313 22.98 26.26 54.43
C GLN A 313 21.74 25.50 54.91
N GLN A 314 21.17 25.93 56.03
CA GLN A 314 19.98 25.31 56.59
C GLN A 314 18.78 25.54 55.66
N ASN A 315 18.07 24.47 55.29
CA ASN A 315 16.89 24.49 54.40
C ASN A 315 17.15 24.87 52.93
N VAL A 316 18.34 24.58 52.43
CA VAL A 316 18.78 24.87 51.05
C VAL A 316 19.52 23.64 50.53
N SER A 317 19.17 23.14 49.34
CA SER A 317 19.87 22.02 48.67
C SER A 317 21.18 22.50 48.02
N THR A 318 22.08 21.58 47.67
CA THR A 318 23.22 21.92 46.80
C THR A 318 22.74 22.06 45.36
N CYS A 319 23.27 22.99 44.57
CA CYS A 319 23.02 23.04 43.12
C CYS A 319 23.72 21.80 42.51
N ALA A 320 22.97 20.72 42.32
CA ALA A 320 23.50 19.45 41.83
C ALA A 320 23.67 19.52 40.30
N ASP A 321 24.15 18.42 39.71
CA ASP A 321 24.01 18.21 38.26
C ASP A 321 22.98 17.10 38.10
N ASP A 322 21.76 17.51 37.77
CA ASP A 322 20.58 16.67 37.57
C ASP A 322 20.31 16.38 36.10
N SER A 323 21.32 16.60 35.25
CA SER A 323 21.25 16.27 33.83
C SER A 323 20.82 14.83 33.59
N ALA A 324 19.81 14.64 32.75
CA ALA A 324 19.32 13.31 32.40
C ALA A 324 18.90 13.22 30.94
N TYR A 325 18.95 12.01 30.39
CA TYR A 325 18.25 11.71 29.15
C TYR A 325 16.77 11.48 29.43
N TYR A 326 15.93 11.98 28.53
CA TYR A 326 14.50 11.76 28.53
C TYR A 326 14.14 11.06 27.23
N TYR A 327 13.37 9.99 27.35
CA TYR A 327 12.85 9.20 26.24
C TYR A 327 11.35 9.41 26.19
N VAL A 328 10.86 9.99 25.10
CA VAL A 328 9.46 10.33 24.90
C VAL A 328 8.89 9.43 23.82
N VAL A 329 7.94 8.57 24.17
CA VAL A 329 7.17 7.78 23.21
C VAL A 329 5.85 8.48 22.94
N VAL A 330 5.43 8.47 21.67
CA VAL A 330 4.11 8.94 21.26
C VAL A 330 3.31 7.76 20.75
N GLU A 331 2.08 7.65 21.21
CA GLU A 331 1.14 6.61 20.83
C GLU A 331 -0.21 7.23 20.47
N ARG A 332 -0.90 6.65 19.49
CA ARG A 332 -2.29 6.98 19.17
C ARG A 332 -3.19 6.05 19.99
N THR A 333 -4.05 6.61 20.83
CA THR A 333 -4.89 5.84 21.77
C THR A 333 -6.37 5.84 21.40
N SER A 334 -6.79 6.73 20.51
CA SER A 334 -8.17 6.83 20.04
C SER A 334 -8.25 7.45 18.64
N GLY A 335 -9.46 7.63 18.13
CA GLY A 335 -9.70 8.25 16.84
C GLY A 335 -9.59 7.30 15.64
N VAL A 336 -10.08 7.76 14.50
CA VAL A 336 -9.83 7.14 13.19
C VAL A 336 -8.41 7.56 12.77
N LEU A 337 -7.69 6.70 12.04
CA LEU A 337 -6.39 7.08 11.51
C LEU A 337 -6.57 8.22 10.49
N THR A 338 -5.88 9.33 10.71
CA THR A 338 -5.85 10.50 9.82
C THR A 338 -4.40 10.91 9.54
N CYS A 339 -4.16 11.72 8.50
CA CYS A 339 -2.84 12.31 8.29
C CYS A 339 -2.47 13.41 9.30
N ASP A 340 -3.40 13.79 10.20
CA ASP A 340 -3.17 14.89 11.12
C ASP A 340 -1.97 14.60 12.00
N SER A 341 -1.10 15.60 12.12
CA SER A 341 0.13 15.49 12.89
C SER A 341 -0.08 16.01 14.30
N TYR A 342 0.51 15.34 15.28
CA TYR A 342 0.75 15.93 16.58
C TYR A 342 1.92 16.91 16.51
N GLN A 343 1.98 17.80 17.49
CA GLN A 343 3.14 18.61 17.81
C GLN A 343 3.47 18.43 19.28
N ILE A 344 4.71 18.03 19.58
CA ILE A 344 5.24 17.96 20.93
C ILE A 344 6.28 19.06 21.09
N GLU A 345 6.13 19.82 22.15
CA GLU A 345 7.14 20.75 22.63
C GLU A 345 7.95 20.08 23.74
N LEU A 346 9.27 20.09 23.58
CA LEU A 346 10.24 19.63 24.55
C LEU A 346 10.99 20.86 25.03
N SER A 347 11.03 21.12 26.33
CA SER A 347 11.66 22.31 26.88
C SER A 347 12.44 22.03 28.14
N ASN A 348 13.42 22.88 28.43
CA ASN A 348 14.12 22.92 29.70
C ASN A 348 14.30 24.38 30.18
N GLY A 349 13.81 24.70 31.38
CA GLY A 349 13.94 26.01 32.03
C GLY A 349 13.17 27.15 31.36
N VAL A 350 12.21 26.84 30.48
CA VAL A 350 11.41 27.84 29.74
C VAL A 350 10.26 28.41 30.58
N TYR A 351 9.59 27.55 31.34
CA TYR A 351 8.35 27.89 32.05
C TYR A 351 8.57 28.39 33.49
N ASP A 352 9.83 28.59 33.84
CA ASP A 352 10.31 28.99 35.14
C ASP A 352 10.19 30.50 35.36
N THR A 353 8.99 31.07 35.21
CA THR A 353 8.75 32.48 35.60
C THR A 353 8.61 32.64 37.12
N PRO A 354 9.31 33.61 37.76
CA PRO A 354 9.31 33.84 39.22
C PRO A 354 7.94 33.92 39.90
#